data_AF-A0A8K0BIF4-F1
#
_entry.id   AF-A0A8K0BIF4-F1
#
_cell.length_a   1.000
_cell.length_b   1.000
_cell.length_c   1.000
_cell.angle_alpha   90.00
_cell.angle_beta   90.00
_cell.angle_gamma   90.00
#
_symmetry.space_group_name_H-M   'P 1'
#
loop_
_entity.id
_entity.type
_entity.pdbx_description
1 polymer ?
#
loop_
_entity_poly.entity_id
_entity_poly.type
_entity_poly.pdbx_seq_one_letter_code
_entity_poly.pdbx_strand_id
1 'polypeptide(L)'
;PTEIIERVKSGERPSFRPSANVGCHMEELGQLMQHCWAEDVLERPDFNQIKVQLRKFNRESSSNILDNLLSRMEQYANNLEELVEERTQAYLEEKRKAEALLYQILPHSVAEQLKRGETVQAEAFDSVTIYFSDIVGFTALSAESTPMQVVTLLNDLYTCFDAIIDNFDVYKVETIGDAYMVVSGLPVRNGKLHAREVARMALALLDAVRSFRIRHRPQQQLKLRIGIHTG
;
A
#
# COMPACT_ATOMS: atom_id res chain seq x y z
N PRO A 1 -52.38 -10.59 -11.49
CA PRO A 1 -51.33 -11.49 -12.02
C PRO A 1 -51.76 -12.97 -12.09
N THR A 2 -52.35 -13.50 -11.00
CA THR A 2 -52.89 -14.89 -10.93
C THR A 2 -53.99 -15.17 -11.94
N GLU A 3 -54.90 -14.23 -12.16
CA GLU A 3 -56.00 -14.32 -13.13
C GLU A 3 -55.53 -14.50 -14.59
N ILE A 4 -54.47 -13.79 -15.00
CA ILE A 4 -53.90 -13.90 -16.34
C ILE A 4 -53.30 -15.29 -16.55
N ILE A 5 -52.64 -15.83 -15.52
CA ILE A 5 -52.01 -17.16 -15.57
C ILE A 5 -53.08 -18.25 -15.68
N GLU A 6 -54.20 -18.11 -14.98
CA GLU A 6 -55.32 -19.06 -15.09
C GLU A 6 -55.96 -19.02 -16.48
N ARG A 7 -56.19 -17.83 -17.04
CA ARG A 7 -56.78 -17.67 -18.38
C ARG A 7 -55.89 -18.17 -19.52
N VAL A 8 -54.56 -18.08 -19.34
CA VAL A 8 -53.61 -18.69 -20.29
C VAL A 8 -53.61 -20.22 -20.16
N LYS A 9 -53.72 -20.76 -18.94
CA LYS A 9 -53.80 -22.21 -18.69
C LYS A 9 -55.11 -22.83 -19.18
N SER A 10 -56.23 -22.10 -19.16
CA SER A 10 -57.54 -22.57 -19.60
C SER A 10 -57.68 -22.68 -21.13
N GLY A 11 -56.75 -22.09 -21.90
CA GLY A 11 -56.72 -22.22 -23.36
C GLY A 11 -57.91 -21.54 -24.06
N GLU A 12 -58.40 -20.42 -23.53
CA GLU A 12 -59.47 -19.62 -24.16
C GLU A 12 -59.19 -19.32 -25.64
N ARG A 13 -60.23 -19.38 -26.47
CA ARG A 13 -60.20 -18.99 -27.90
C ARG A 13 -61.14 -17.80 -28.12
N PRO A 14 -60.68 -16.65 -28.67
CA PRO A 14 -59.30 -16.35 -29.06
C PRO A 14 -58.34 -16.26 -27.87
N SER A 15 -57.04 -16.43 -28.12
CA SER A 15 -56.04 -16.46 -27.04
C SER A 15 -56.05 -15.14 -26.27
N PHE A 16 -56.01 -15.19 -24.93
CA PHE A 16 -55.94 -13.96 -24.13
C PHE A 16 -54.70 -13.11 -24.51
N ARG A 17 -54.94 -11.85 -24.87
CA ARG A 17 -53.91 -10.84 -25.19
C ARG A 17 -54.10 -9.60 -24.32
N PRO A 18 -53.02 -8.96 -23.86
CA PRO A 18 -53.11 -7.69 -23.15
C PRO A 18 -53.79 -6.61 -24.00
N SER A 19 -54.65 -5.80 -23.38
CA SER A 19 -55.26 -4.64 -24.03
C SER A 19 -54.21 -3.55 -24.23
N ALA A 20 -53.78 -3.34 -25.48
CA ALA A 20 -52.99 -2.17 -25.85
C ALA A 20 -53.94 -0.96 -25.87
N ASN A 21 -53.75 0.00 -24.95
CA ASN A 21 -54.56 1.21 -24.93
C ASN A 21 -54.10 2.16 -26.05
N VAL A 22 -54.74 2.03 -27.22
CA VAL A 22 -54.33 2.72 -28.47
C VAL A 22 -54.36 4.25 -28.33
N GLY A 23 -55.12 4.79 -27.38
CA GLY A 23 -55.21 6.24 -27.15
C GLY A 23 -54.08 6.86 -26.32
N CYS A 24 -53.16 6.07 -25.76
CA CYS A 24 -52.10 6.59 -24.87
C CYS A 24 -50.76 6.90 -25.59
N HIS A 25 -50.61 6.45 -26.84
CA HIS A 25 -49.37 6.55 -27.62
C HIS A 25 -49.66 6.87 -29.10
N MET A 26 -48.61 7.18 -29.87
CA MET A 26 -48.67 7.31 -31.34
C MET A 26 -49.49 6.18 -31.94
N GLU A 27 -50.55 6.51 -32.67
CA GLU A 27 -51.54 5.58 -33.23
C GLU A 27 -50.87 4.46 -34.05
N GLU A 28 -49.82 4.81 -34.77
CA GLU A 28 -49.00 3.89 -35.59
C GLU A 28 -48.22 2.85 -34.76
N LEU A 29 -47.78 3.18 -33.54
CA LEU A 29 -47.12 2.24 -32.62
C LEU A 29 -48.13 1.27 -32.01
N GLY A 30 -49.32 1.77 -31.67
CA GLY A 30 -50.43 0.95 -31.20
C GLY A 30 -50.85 -0.09 -32.24
N GLN A 31 -50.92 0.32 -33.51
CA GLN A 31 -51.18 -0.57 -34.63
C GLN A 31 -50.06 -1.62 -34.78
N LEU A 32 -48.77 -1.24 -34.70
CA LEU A 32 -47.66 -2.20 -34.76
C LEU A 32 -47.76 -3.26 -33.64
N MET A 33 -48.08 -2.85 -32.41
CA MET A 33 -48.27 -3.78 -31.29
C MET A 33 -49.41 -4.78 -31.54
N GLN A 34 -50.51 -4.35 -32.16
CA GLN A 34 -51.63 -5.22 -32.53
C GLN A 34 -51.22 -6.25 -33.59
N HIS A 35 -50.51 -5.82 -34.65
CA HIS A 35 -50.04 -6.73 -35.70
C HIS A 35 -49.04 -7.78 -35.17
N CYS A 36 -48.17 -7.41 -34.22
CA CYS A 36 -47.23 -8.35 -33.59
C CYS A 36 -47.92 -9.52 -32.87
N TRP A 37 -49.16 -9.33 -32.42
CA TRP A 37 -49.92 -10.35 -31.68
C TRP A 37 -51.13 -10.91 -32.45
N ALA A 38 -51.19 -10.69 -33.77
CA ALA A 38 -52.23 -11.22 -34.67
C ALA A 38 -52.42 -12.73 -34.50
N GLU A 39 -53.65 -13.24 -34.64
CA GLU A 39 -53.92 -14.67 -34.50
C GLU A 39 -53.28 -15.48 -35.65
N ASP A 40 -53.33 -14.94 -36.87
CA ASP A 40 -52.61 -15.50 -38.01
C ASP A 40 -51.10 -15.23 -37.89
N VAL A 41 -50.29 -16.26 -38.13
CA VAL A 41 -48.83 -16.18 -38.13
C VAL A 41 -48.32 -15.37 -39.33
N LEU A 42 -49.03 -15.40 -40.46
CA LEU A 42 -48.63 -14.69 -41.69
C LEU A 42 -48.85 -13.19 -41.61
N GLU A 43 -49.75 -12.72 -40.75
CA GLU A 43 -50.00 -11.29 -40.53
C GLU A 43 -49.02 -10.66 -39.53
N ARG A 44 -48.21 -11.47 -38.83
CA ARG A 44 -47.22 -10.97 -37.89
C ARG A 44 -46.01 -10.44 -38.66
N PRO A 45 -45.60 -9.18 -38.42
CA PRO A 45 -44.41 -8.65 -39.04
C PRO A 45 -43.17 -9.40 -38.53
N ASP A 46 -42.19 -9.60 -39.41
CA ASP A 46 -40.92 -10.16 -39.02
C ASP A 46 -40.08 -9.17 -38.18
N PHE A 47 -39.07 -9.68 -37.48
CA PHE A 47 -38.21 -8.84 -36.63
C PHE A 47 -37.49 -7.72 -37.40
N ASN A 48 -37.21 -7.89 -38.70
CA ASN A 48 -36.60 -6.85 -39.51
C ASN A 48 -37.60 -5.73 -39.83
N GLN A 49 -38.84 -6.07 -40.16
CA GLN A 49 -39.94 -5.13 -40.40
C GLN A 49 -40.26 -4.31 -39.14
N ILE A 50 -40.36 -4.98 -37.99
CA ILE A 50 -40.55 -4.32 -36.68
C ILE A 50 -39.40 -3.33 -36.41
N LYS A 51 -38.14 -3.75 -36.64
CA LYS A 51 -36.96 -2.92 -36.44
C LYS A 51 -36.92 -1.70 -37.36
N VAL A 52 -37.35 -1.85 -38.62
CA VAL A 52 -37.44 -0.74 -39.58
C VAL A 52 -38.52 0.26 -39.17
N GLN A 53 -39.69 -0.20 -38.74
CA GLN A 53 -40.77 0.67 -38.28
C GLN A 53 -40.41 1.40 -36.98
N LEU A 54 -39.81 0.70 -36.00
CA LEU A 54 -39.30 1.33 -34.76
C LEU A 54 -38.23 2.39 -35.03
N ARG A 55 -37.32 2.16 -36.00
CA ARG A 55 -36.32 3.16 -36.39
C ARG A 55 -36.93 4.41 -37.03
N LYS A 56 -38.07 4.29 -37.71
CA LYS A 56 -38.79 5.45 -38.26
C LYS A 56 -39.41 6.27 -37.14
N PHE A 57 -39.99 5.64 -36.12
CA PHE A 57 -40.57 6.32 -34.95
C PHE A 57 -39.52 7.04 -34.09
N ASN A 58 -38.34 6.45 -33.93
CA ASN A 58 -37.27 7.02 -33.09
C ASN A 58 -36.45 8.12 -33.77
N ARG A 59 -36.67 8.39 -35.07
CA ARG A 59 -35.84 9.31 -35.85
C ARG A 59 -35.98 10.79 -35.47
N GLU A 60 -37.04 11.16 -34.74
CA GLU A 60 -37.32 12.57 -34.41
C GLU A 60 -37.00 12.97 -32.96
N SER A 61 -36.59 12.06 -32.06
CA SER A 61 -36.29 12.47 -30.66
C SER A 61 -35.19 11.72 -29.90
N SER A 62 -34.70 10.55 -30.35
CA SER A 62 -33.87 9.71 -29.47
C SER A 62 -32.37 9.66 -29.77
N SER A 63 -31.90 10.08 -30.95
CA SER A 63 -30.45 9.98 -31.28
C SER A 63 -29.61 10.88 -30.38
N ASN A 64 -30.05 12.12 -30.13
CA ASN A 64 -29.22 13.10 -29.41
C ASN A 64 -29.17 12.89 -27.90
N ILE A 65 -30.22 12.33 -27.27
CA ILE A 65 -30.28 12.17 -25.81
C ILE A 65 -29.54 10.92 -25.35
N LEU A 66 -29.75 9.79 -26.03
CA LEU A 66 -29.09 8.54 -25.70
C LEU A 66 -27.58 8.63 -25.95
N ASP A 67 -27.16 9.22 -27.07
CA ASP A 67 -25.75 9.42 -27.40
C ASP A 67 -25.05 10.38 -26.42
N ASN A 68 -25.75 11.44 -25.96
CA ASN A 68 -25.22 12.34 -24.93
C ASN A 68 -25.09 11.65 -23.56
N LEU A 69 -26.07 10.81 -23.18
CA LEU A 69 -25.99 10.02 -21.95
C LEU A 69 -24.84 8.99 -22.02
N LEU A 70 -24.68 8.28 -23.13
CA LEU A 70 -23.57 7.36 -23.35
C LEU A 70 -22.21 8.07 -23.29
N SER A 71 -22.07 9.21 -23.98
CA SER A 71 -20.85 10.01 -23.96
C SER A 71 -20.52 10.52 -22.54
N ARG A 72 -21.52 10.96 -21.78
CA ARG A 72 -21.31 11.35 -20.38
C ARG A 72 -20.90 10.16 -19.52
N MET A 73 -21.53 9.00 -19.69
CA MET A 73 -21.16 7.79 -18.94
C MET A 73 -19.74 7.34 -19.25
N GLU A 74 -19.32 7.40 -20.51
CA GLU A 74 -17.94 7.12 -20.93
C GLU A 74 -16.96 8.13 -20.34
N GLN A 75 -17.28 9.43 -20.37
CA GLN A 75 -16.47 10.47 -19.74
C GLN A 75 -16.37 10.28 -18.21
N TYR A 76 -17.46 9.90 -17.54
CA TYR A 76 -17.43 9.58 -16.11
C TYR A 76 -16.58 8.34 -15.82
N ALA A 77 -16.66 7.30 -16.66
CA ALA A 77 -15.85 6.10 -16.51
C ALA A 77 -14.35 6.43 -16.63
N ASN A 78 -13.96 7.16 -17.68
CA ASN A 78 -12.57 7.57 -17.91
C ASN A 78 -12.03 8.46 -16.78
N ASN A 79 -12.81 9.46 -16.35
CA ASN A 79 -12.42 10.33 -15.24
C ASN A 79 -12.30 9.56 -13.92
N LEU A 80 -13.15 8.55 -13.70
CA LEU A 80 -13.10 7.71 -12.51
C LEU A 80 -11.88 6.79 -12.56
N GLU A 81 -11.55 6.22 -13.71
CA GLU A 81 -10.33 5.43 -13.91
C GLU A 81 -9.08 6.28 -13.63
N GLU A 82 -9.00 7.49 -14.20
CA GLU A 82 -7.89 8.42 -13.96
C GLU A 82 -7.79 8.79 -12.48
N LEU A 83 -8.92 9.12 -11.83
CA LEU A 83 -8.93 9.44 -10.41
C LEU A 83 -8.53 8.23 -9.53
N VAL A 84 -8.98 7.03 -9.88
CA VAL A 84 -8.61 5.80 -9.17
C VAL A 84 -7.11 5.54 -9.34
N GLU A 85 -6.56 5.74 -10.54
CA GLU A 85 -5.13 5.58 -10.81
C GLU A 85 -4.30 6.58 -9.99
N GLU A 86 -4.66 7.87 -10.02
CA GLU A 86 -4.00 8.92 -9.25
C GLU A 86 -4.02 8.61 -7.74
N ARG A 87 -5.19 8.22 -7.21
CA ARG A 87 -5.35 7.87 -5.79
C ARG A 87 -4.56 6.62 -5.41
N THR A 88 -4.55 5.62 -6.29
CA THR A 88 -3.78 4.39 -6.09
C THR A 88 -2.28 4.71 -6.07
N GLN A 89 -1.80 5.56 -6.97
CA GLN A 89 -0.41 5.98 -7.00
C GLN A 89 -0.02 6.75 -5.73
N ALA A 90 -0.81 7.74 -5.32
CA ALA A 90 -0.56 8.50 -4.09
C ALA A 90 -0.55 7.58 -2.85
N TYR A 91 -1.48 6.63 -2.78
CA TYR A 91 -1.50 5.62 -1.71
C TYR A 91 -0.24 4.74 -1.72
N LEU A 92 0.21 4.27 -2.89
CA LEU A 92 1.42 3.46 -3.02
C LEU A 92 2.68 4.24 -2.60
N GLU A 93 2.78 5.52 -2.96
CA GLU A 93 3.89 6.37 -2.54
C GLU A 93 3.93 6.57 -1.02
N GLU A 94 2.78 6.86 -0.42
CA GLU A 94 2.69 7.06 1.02
C GLU A 94 2.95 5.75 1.79
N LYS A 95 2.40 4.64 1.30
CA LYS A 95 2.70 3.30 1.80
C LYS A 95 4.19 3.01 1.76
N ARG A 96 4.87 3.31 0.65
CA ARG A 96 6.32 3.09 0.50
C ARG A 96 7.12 3.92 1.51
N LYS A 97 6.76 5.18 1.73
CA LYS A 97 7.42 6.04 2.74
C LYS A 97 7.22 5.49 4.15
N ALA A 98 5.99 5.09 4.48
CA ALA A 98 5.67 4.51 5.78
C ALA A 98 6.44 3.20 6.03
N GLU A 99 6.50 2.31 5.03
CA GLU A 99 7.27 1.05 5.12
C GLU A 99 8.77 1.31 5.25
N ALA A 100 9.33 2.25 4.48
CA ALA A 100 10.75 2.59 4.58
C ALA A 100 11.12 3.11 5.98
N LEU A 101 10.27 3.96 6.58
CA LEU A 101 10.47 4.45 7.93
C LEU A 101 10.35 3.31 8.96
N LEU A 102 9.38 2.41 8.78
CA LEU A 102 9.20 1.27 9.68
C LEU A 102 10.44 0.37 9.73
N TYR A 103 11.06 0.10 8.58
CA TYR A 103 12.29 -0.69 8.50
C TYR A 103 13.55 0.02 9.02
N GLN A 104 13.51 1.36 9.16
CA GLN A 104 14.59 2.10 9.82
C GLN A 104 14.54 1.97 11.34
N ILE A 105 13.36 1.68 11.91
CA ILE A 105 13.14 1.57 13.35
C ILE A 105 13.19 0.11 13.80
N LEU A 106 12.60 -0.78 13.02
CA LEU A 106 12.43 -2.20 13.39
C LEU A 106 13.10 -3.12 12.37
N PRO A 107 13.60 -4.29 12.81
CA PRO A 107 14.08 -5.29 11.88
C PRO A 107 12.94 -5.80 10.98
N HIS A 108 13.26 -6.16 9.74
CA HIS A 108 12.28 -6.54 8.71
C HIS A 108 11.31 -7.65 9.16
N SER A 109 11.79 -8.68 9.85
CA SER A 109 10.95 -9.78 10.35
C SER A 109 9.89 -9.30 11.34
N VAL A 110 10.28 -8.40 12.25
CA VAL A 110 9.39 -7.83 13.28
C VAL A 110 8.40 -6.86 12.64
N ALA A 111 8.86 -6.02 11.72
CA ALA A 111 8.02 -5.08 10.97
C ALA A 111 6.93 -5.81 10.17
N GLU A 112 7.25 -6.92 9.50
CA GLU A 112 6.27 -7.70 8.74
C GLU A 112 5.23 -8.40 9.63
N GLN A 113 5.62 -8.91 10.80
CA GLN A 113 4.67 -9.48 11.76
C GLN A 113 3.69 -8.41 12.26
N LEU A 114 4.20 -7.23 12.63
CA LEU A 114 3.36 -6.12 13.08
C LEU A 114 2.40 -5.62 11.98
N LYS A 115 2.85 -5.58 10.72
CA LYS A 115 1.99 -5.23 9.57
C LYS A 115 0.84 -6.22 9.38
N ARG A 116 1.01 -7.48 9.76
CA ARG A 116 -0.04 -8.51 9.72
C ARG A 116 -0.97 -8.48 10.94
N GLY A 117 -0.70 -7.59 11.91
CA GLY A 117 -1.44 -7.56 13.18
C GLY A 117 -1.07 -8.71 14.12
N GLU A 118 0.04 -9.38 13.86
CA GLU A 118 0.53 -10.47 14.71
C GLU A 118 1.24 -9.88 15.95
N THR A 119 1.12 -10.57 17.09
CA THR A 119 1.86 -10.20 18.30
C THR A 119 3.30 -10.70 18.20
N VAL A 120 4.27 -9.82 18.39
CA VAL A 120 5.69 -10.19 18.43
C VAL A 120 5.97 -10.88 19.77
N GLN A 121 6.27 -12.18 19.73
CA GLN A 121 6.66 -12.94 20.93
C GLN A 121 8.14 -12.77 21.23
N ALA A 122 8.49 -12.82 22.51
CA ALA A 122 9.89 -12.86 22.92
C ALA A 122 10.54 -14.16 22.41
N GLU A 123 11.66 -14.03 21.72
CA GLU A 123 12.40 -15.14 21.15
C GLU A 123 13.76 -15.29 21.85
N ALA A 124 14.15 -16.53 22.14
CA ALA A 124 15.47 -16.85 22.66
C ALA A 124 16.46 -17.12 21.51
N PHE A 125 17.66 -16.60 21.64
CA PHE A 125 18.75 -16.79 20.68
C PHE A 125 19.96 -17.34 21.43
N ASP A 126 20.37 -18.58 21.11
CA ASP A 126 21.45 -19.30 21.82
C ASP A 126 22.87 -18.91 21.38
N SER A 127 23.01 -18.10 20.32
CA SER A 127 24.30 -17.81 19.70
C SER A 127 24.32 -16.38 19.20
N VAL A 128 24.56 -15.48 20.14
CA VAL A 128 24.56 -14.04 19.90
C VAL A 128 25.86 -13.45 20.44
N THR A 129 26.39 -12.44 19.76
CA THR A 129 27.46 -11.61 20.32
C THR A 129 26.98 -10.18 20.42
N ILE A 130 27.06 -9.63 21.63
CA ILE A 130 26.69 -8.26 21.94
C ILE A 130 27.96 -7.42 22.09
N TYR A 131 27.92 -6.24 21.48
CA TYR A 131 28.91 -5.17 21.59
C TYR A 131 28.31 -4.00 22.34
N PHE A 132 29.09 -3.45 23.28
CA PHE A 132 28.81 -2.19 23.95
C PHE A 132 30.03 -1.29 23.88
N SER A 133 29.82 0.01 23.66
CA SER A 133 30.88 0.99 23.83
C SER A 133 30.40 2.30 24.41
N ASP A 134 31.23 2.92 25.25
CA ASP A 134 31.02 4.22 25.87
C ASP A 134 32.20 5.16 25.59
N ILE A 135 31.95 6.47 25.65
CA ILE A 135 32.99 7.48 25.45
C ILE A 135 33.70 7.72 26.79
N VAL A 136 35.00 7.47 26.82
CA VAL A 136 35.79 7.67 28.04
C VAL A 136 35.86 9.17 28.37
N GLY A 137 35.34 9.52 29.55
CA GLY A 137 35.33 10.91 30.03
C GLY A 137 34.20 11.76 29.45
N PHE A 138 33.15 11.13 28.91
CA PHE A 138 32.00 11.84 28.33
C PHE A 138 31.37 12.87 29.28
N THR A 139 31.18 12.53 30.56
CA THR A 139 30.60 13.44 31.55
C THR A 139 31.36 14.76 31.65
N ALA A 140 32.70 14.71 31.71
CA ALA A 140 33.54 15.90 31.77
C ALA A 140 33.48 16.68 30.44
N LEU A 141 33.54 15.97 29.31
CA LEU A 141 33.41 16.58 27.98
C LEU A 141 32.07 17.31 27.83
N SER A 142 30.97 16.70 28.27
CA SER A 142 29.63 17.28 28.21
C SER A 142 29.44 18.46 29.15
N ALA A 143 30.13 18.48 30.31
CA ALA A 143 30.07 19.59 31.26
C ALA A 143 30.79 20.84 30.76
N GLU A 144 31.85 20.65 29.95
CA GLU A 144 32.65 21.74 29.37
C GLU A 144 32.22 22.16 27.96
N SER A 145 31.11 21.62 27.46
CA SER A 145 30.61 21.86 26.11
C SER A 145 29.16 22.33 26.16
N THR A 146 28.74 23.13 25.16
CA THR A 146 27.33 23.52 25.07
C THR A 146 26.48 22.31 24.66
N PRO A 147 25.18 22.26 25.04
CA PRO A 147 24.30 21.17 24.63
C PRO A 147 24.30 20.93 23.11
N MET A 148 24.33 22.01 22.31
CA MET A 148 24.38 21.92 20.86
C MET A 148 25.68 21.30 20.33
N GLN A 149 26.81 21.60 20.98
CA GLN A 149 28.10 21.01 20.64
C GLN A 149 28.14 19.51 20.96
N VAL A 150 27.55 19.09 22.08
CA VAL A 150 27.45 17.66 22.47
C VAL A 150 26.59 16.89 21.49
N VAL A 151 25.41 17.43 21.12
CA VAL A 151 24.53 16.80 20.13
C VAL A 151 25.24 16.68 18.77
N THR A 152 25.93 17.73 18.34
CA THR A 152 26.70 17.69 17.07
C THR A 152 27.80 16.64 17.11
N LEU A 153 28.53 16.53 18.22
CA LEU A 153 29.57 15.51 18.41
C LEU A 153 28.99 14.10 18.33
N LEU A 154 27.90 13.82 19.05
CA LEU A 154 27.27 12.49 19.05
C LEU A 154 26.74 12.14 17.66
N ASN A 155 26.09 13.08 16.98
CA ASN A 155 25.59 12.88 15.62
C ASN A 155 26.73 12.55 14.64
N ASP A 156 27.84 13.28 14.70
CA ASP A 156 28.99 13.02 13.84
C ASP A 156 29.61 11.64 14.10
N LEU A 157 29.76 11.29 15.39
CA LEU A 157 30.33 10.02 15.80
C LEU A 157 29.45 8.86 15.36
N TYR A 158 28.15 8.93 15.63
CA TYR A 158 27.20 7.87 15.28
C TYR A 158 26.98 7.78 13.77
N THR A 159 27.01 8.89 13.03
CA THR A 159 26.99 8.83 11.55
C THR A 159 28.22 8.09 11.01
N CYS A 160 29.40 8.33 11.60
CA CYS A 160 30.61 7.61 11.24
C CYS A 160 30.52 6.12 11.59
N PHE A 161 29.97 5.78 12.76
CA PHE A 161 29.81 4.38 13.18
C PHE A 161 28.77 3.66 12.33
N ASP A 162 27.61 4.27 12.08
CA ASP A 162 26.55 3.74 11.24
C ASP A 162 27.07 3.37 9.85
N ALA A 163 27.86 4.24 9.23
CA ALA A 163 28.50 3.96 7.93
C ALA A 163 29.50 2.80 7.96
N ILE A 164 30.13 2.52 9.10
CA ILE A 164 31.07 1.41 9.27
C ILE A 164 30.30 0.11 9.46
N ILE A 165 29.31 0.10 10.36
CA ILE A 165 28.55 -1.11 10.72
C ILE A 165 27.73 -1.66 9.56
N ASP A 166 27.33 -0.81 8.59
CA ASP A 166 26.64 -1.22 7.36
C ASP A 166 27.43 -2.26 6.54
N ASN A 167 28.74 -2.39 6.77
CA ASN A 167 29.60 -3.38 6.09
C ASN A 167 29.71 -4.72 6.84
N PHE A 168 29.03 -4.87 7.97
CA PHE A 168 29.09 -6.06 8.82
C PHE A 168 27.68 -6.62 9.04
N ASP A 169 27.60 -7.94 9.26
CA ASP A 169 26.33 -8.59 9.59
C ASP A 169 26.00 -8.36 11.08
N VAL A 170 25.51 -7.16 11.37
CA VAL A 170 25.20 -6.67 12.71
C VAL A 170 23.91 -5.84 12.70
N TYR A 171 23.23 -5.80 13.84
CA TYR A 171 22.03 -5.02 14.09
C TYR A 171 22.28 -4.00 15.20
N LYS A 172 22.02 -2.72 14.90
CA LYS A 172 22.02 -1.64 15.89
C LYS A 172 20.74 -1.71 16.71
N VAL A 173 20.87 -1.77 18.04
CA VAL A 173 19.72 -1.87 18.95
C VAL A 173 19.21 -0.48 19.28
N GLU A 174 19.61 0.08 20.42
CA GLU A 174 19.30 1.45 20.82
C GLU A 174 20.53 2.03 21.53
N THR A 175 20.69 3.35 21.43
CA THR A 175 21.74 4.08 22.14
C THR A 175 21.17 4.65 23.44
N ILE A 176 21.95 4.58 24.52
CA ILE A 176 21.58 5.17 25.82
C ILE A 176 22.66 6.18 26.19
N GLY A 177 22.40 7.46 25.95
CA GLY A 177 23.38 8.53 26.16
C GLY A 177 24.55 8.43 25.17
N ASP A 178 25.77 8.26 25.71
CA ASP A 178 26.99 8.04 24.94
C ASP A 178 27.30 6.56 24.68
N ALA A 179 26.44 5.65 25.15
CA ALA A 179 26.58 4.23 24.91
C ALA A 179 26.04 3.84 23.52
N TYR A 180 26.85 3.08 22.77
CA TYR A 180 26.52 2.52 21.47
C TYR A 180 26.46 0.98 21.58
N MET A 181 25.30 0.42 21.26
CA MET A 181 25.02 -1.02 21.38
C MET A 181 24.74 -1.63 20.01
N VAL A 182 25.44 -2.72 19.71
CA VAL A 182 25.32 -3.46 18.45
C VAL A 182 25.32 -4.95 18.75
N VAL A 183 24.58 -5.73 17.98
CA VAL A 183 24.46 -7.17 18.20
C VAL A 183 24.56 -7.93 16.87
N SER A 184 25.18 -9.10 16.87
CA SER A 184 25.17 -10.02 15.72
C SER A 184 24.59 -11.37 16.10
N GLY A 185 23.99 -12.06 15.13
CA GLY A 185 23.19 -13.27 15.35
C GLY A 185 21.72 -13.01 15.68
N LEU A 186 21.31 -11.73 15.67
CA LEU A 186 19.92 -11.29 15.75
C LEU A 186 19.65 -10.14 14.75
N PRO A 187 18.40 -9.99 14.26
CA PRO A 187 17.28 -10.92 14.41
C PRO A 187 17.46 -12.20 13.58
N VAL A 188 18.38 -12.19 12.61
CA VAL A 188 18.68 -13.35 11.76
C VAL A 188 19.87 -14.10 12.36
N ARG A 189 19.68 -15.38 12.66
CA ARG A 189 20.75 -16.25 13.16
C ARG A 189 21.79 -16.45 12.06
N ASN A 190 23.06 -16.18 12.35
CA ASN A 190 24.18 -16.36 11.43
C ASN A 190 25.14 -17.49 11.84
N GLY A 191 24.66 -18.44 12.65
CA GLY A 191 25.41 -19.63 13.06
C GLY A 191 26.53 -19.27 14.04
N LYS A 192 27.79 -19.48 13.64
CA LYS A 192 28.99 -19.17 14.46
C LYS A 192 29.71 -17.89 14.01
N LEU A 193 29.09 -17.11 13.12
CA LEU A 193 29.71 -15.93 12.52
C LEU A 193 29.59 -14.70 13.42
N HIS A 194 28.56 -14.61 14.28
CA HIS A 194 28.29 -13.46 15.14
C HIS A 194 29.51 -12.89 15.87
N ALA A 195 30.31 -13.75 16.51
CA ALA A 195 31.49 -13.31 17.25
C ALA A 195 32.56 -12.72 16.32
N ARG A 196 32.73 -13.28 15.12
CA ARG A 196 33.68 -12.79 14.12
C ARG A 196 33.25 -11.42 13.58
N GLU A 197 31.97 -11.25 13.26
CA GLU A 197 31.44 -10.00 12.73
C GLU A 197 31.61 -8.87 13.74
N VAL A 198 31.22 -9.10 14.99
CA VAL A 198 31.37 -8.10 16.07
C VAL A 198 32.83 -7.79 16.36
N ALA A 199 33.73 -8.79 16.40
CA ALA A 199 35.14 -8.54 16.64
C ALA A 199 35.80 -7.71 15.53
N ARG A 200 35.47 -7.98 14.26
CA ARG A 200 35.98 -7.21 13.11
C ARG A 200 35.43 -5.80 13.09
N MET A 201 34.14 -5.65 13.36
CA MET A 201 33.49 -4.34 13.50
C MET A 201 34.14 -3.52 14.61
N ALA A 202 34.39 -4.10 15.79
CA ALA A 202 35.01 -3.40 16.91
C ALA A 202 36.41 -2.85 16.56
N LEU A 203 37.21 -3.62 15.81
CA LEU A 203 38.51 -3.15 15.32
C LEU A 203 38.36 -1.99 14.32
N ALA A 204 37.42 -2.09 13.39
CA ALA A 204 37.15 -1.02 12.41
C ALA A 204 36.69 0.28 13.09
N LEU A 205 35.83 0.18 14.12
CA LEU A 205 35.39 1.33 14.90
C LEU A 205 36.56 1.96 15.68
N LEU A 206 37.43 1.15 16.30
CA LEU A 206 38.63 1.67 16.99
C LEU A 206 39.55 2.43 16.05
N ASP A 207 39.76 1.93 14.84
CA ASP A 207 40.60 2.60 13.85
C ASP A 207 39.97 3.91 13.34
N ALA A 208 38.65 3.92 13.13
CA ALA A 208 37.94 5.15 12.75
C ALA A 208 38.05 6.24 13.83
N VAL A 209 37.86 5.87 15.10
CA VAL A 209 37.96 6.80 16.24
C VAL A 209 39.35 7.45 16.33
N ARG A 210 40.42 6.77 15.92
CA ARG A 210 41.78 7.37 15.93
C ARG A 210 41.88 8.59 15.03
N SER A 211 41.15 8.59 13.92
CA SER A 211 41.11 9.69 12.95
C SER A 211 40.00 10.72 13.22
N PHE A 212 39.05 10.39 14.08
CA PHE A 212 37.91 11.22 14.39
C PHE A 212 38.34 12.47 15.18
N ARG A 213 37.88 13.65 14.73
CA ARG A 213 38.18 14.95 15.38
C ARG A 213 36.91 15.59 15.92
N ILE A 214 36.98 16.03 17.17
CA ILE A 214 35.91 16.77 17.81
C ILE A 214 35.93 18.21 17.27
N ARG A 215 34.89 18.63 16.53
CA ARG A 215 34.86 19.94 15.83
C ARG A 215 35.17 21.14 16.75
N HIS A 216 34.59 21.14 17.96
CA HIS A 216 34.74 22.22 18.93
C HIS A 216 35.97 22.05 19.85
N ARG A 217 36.67 20.91 19.78
CA ARG A 217 37.87 20.58 20.56
C ARG A 217 38.87 19.78 19.71
N PRO A 218 39.45 20.37 18.66
CA PRO A 218 40.24 19.63 17.66
C PRO A 218 41.55 19.02 18.19
N GLN A 219 42.02 19.47 19.35
CA GLN A 219 43.23 18.96 20.02
C GLN A 219 42.95 17.76 20.92
N GLN A 220 41.68 17.50 21.24
CA GLN A 220 41.28 16.40 22.10
C GLN A 220 40.94 15.17 21.26
N GLN A 221 41.64 14.07 21.51
CA GLN A 221 41.33 12.79 20.89
C GLN A 221 40.21 12.07 21.65
N LEU A 222 39.19 11.63 20.93
CA LEU A 222 38.13 10.81 21.49
C LEU A 222 38.69 9.43 21.86
N LYS A 223 38.29 8.91 23.03
CA LYS A 223 38.66 7.57 23.49
C LYS A 223 37.39 6.76 23.66
N LEU A 224 37.40 5.56 23.07
CA LEU A 224 36.29 4.63 23.15
C LEU A 224 36.69 3.47 24.08
N ARG A 225 35.79 3.09 24.98
CA ARG A 225 35.91 1.83 25.73
C ARG A 225 34.92 0.85 25.10
N ILE A 226 35.35 -0.39 24.91
CA ILE A 226 34.58 -1.43 24.22
C ILE A 226 34.48 -2.65 25.12
N GLY A 227 33.27 -3.18 25.26
CA GLY A 227 32.96 -4.46 25.86
C GLY A 227 32.26 -5.37 24.86
N ILE A 228 32.64 -6.64 24.83
CA ILE A 228 32.02 -7.66 23.96
C ILE A 228 31.69 -8.87 24.82
N HIS A 229 30.49 -9.41 24.65
CA HIS A 229 30.05 -10.64 25.29
C HIS A 229 29.35 -11.55 24.30
N THR A 230 29.49 -12.86 24.47
CA THR A 230 28.85 -13.87 23.62
C THR A 230 28.12 -14.87 24.50
N GLY A 231 26.88 -15.18 24.16
CA GLY A 231 26.01 -16.09 24.89
C GLY A 231 24.61 -16.15 24.29
#